data_AF-A0A7S0GX37-F1
#
_entry.id   AF-A0A7S0GX37-F1
#
_cell.length_a   1.000
_cell.length_b   1.000
_cell.length_c   1.000
_cell.angle_alpha   90.00
_cell.angle_beta   90.00
_cell.angle_gamma   90.00
#
_symmetry.space_group_name_H-M   'P 1'
#
loop_
_entity.id
_entity.type
_entity.pdbx_description
1 polymer ?
#
loop_
_entity_poly.entity_id
_entity_poly.type
_entity_poly.pdbx_seq_one_letter_code
_entity_poly.pdbx_strand_id
1 'polypeptide(L)'
;GDTGASWIGGDNAEEASIRLMDTNTAQVTPFEITTKLMEKATENGANLRIETVTGLEISEEEGSKVTGVHLESGETIPADKVIIAMGPWSTKVQDWLGVRTPMTGIYSTSLVFTAEGNEDVGAKIREEPRALFCSEDRYGTHLEVYPRSNGDIYVCGCGGSRYVSEEDLRKDQPAPGEEVADPGRVKAASESLAALAPQVAKDRNPEVSQACMRPCPPDAMPMIG
;
A
#
# COMPACT_ATOMS: atom_id res chain seq x y z
N GLY A 1 -9.71 15.93 27.85
CA GLY A 1 -9.52 14.83 26.91
C GLY A 1 -8.07 14.80 26.52
N ASP A 2 -7.54 13.66 26.08
CA ASP A 2 -6.23 13.63 25.44
C ASP A 2 -6.25 14.66 24.31
N THR A 3 -5.32 15.61 24.35
CA THR A 3 -5.19 16.63 23.31
C THR A 3 -4.66 15.96 22.04
N GLY A 4 -5.27 16.25 20.89
CA GLY A 4 -4.71 15.85 19.60
C GLY A 4 -3.28 16.38 19.42
N ALA A 5 -2.51 15.77 18.52
CA ALA A 5 -1.17 16.27 18.17
C ALA A 5 -1.26 17.71 17.63
N SER A 6 -0.23 18.52 17.86
CA SER A 6 -0.21 19.95 17.54
C SER A 6 -0.27 20.30 16.04
N TRP A 7 -0.01 19.33 15.18
CA TRP A 7 -0.20 19.44 13.73
C TRP A 7 -1.65 19.18 13.28
N ILE A 8 -2.50 18.71 14.20
CA ILE A 8 -3.96 18.59 14.05
C ILE A 8 -4.60 19.89 14.54
N GLY A 9 -5.65 20.37 13.87
CA GLY A 9 -6.35 21.60 14.26
C GLY A 9 -7.43 22.00 13.25
N GLY A 10 -8.19 23.07 13.49
CA GLY A 10 -9.26 23.52 12.58
C GLY A 10 -10.67 23.20 13.07
N ASP A 11 -11.67 23.79 12.42
CA ASP A 11 -13.07 23.80 12.88
C ASP A 11 -13.63 22.39 13.18
N ASN A 12 -13.23 21.38 12.40
CA ASN A 12 -13.66 19.99 12.62
C ASN A 12 -12.82 19.26 13.69
N ALA A 13 -11.58 19.67 13.96
CA ALA A 13 -10.73 19.03 14.98
C ALA A 13 -11.22 19.36 16.40
N GLU A 14 -11.86 20.53 16.59
CA GLU A 14 -12.52 20.90 17.85
C GLU A 14 -13.86 20.16 18.06
N GLU A 15 -14.54 19.77 16.97
CA GLU A 15 -15.78 18.96 17.01
C GLU A 15 -15.51 17.44 17.05
N ALA A 16 -14.31 17.00 16.66
CA ALA A 16 -13.95 15.58 16.64
C ALA A 16 -13.69 15.03 18.05
N SER A 17 -14.37 13.95 18.41
CA SER A 17 -14.03 13.20 19.63
C SER A 17 -12.76 12.37 19.38
N ILE A 18 -11.62 12.87 19.84
CA ILE A 18 -10.33 12.17 19.75
C ILE A 18 -10.17 11.23 20.94
N ARG A 19 -9.79 9.98 20.67
CA ARG A 19 -9.44 8.99 21.69
C ARG A 19 -8.18 8.25 21.28
N LEU A 20 -7.23 8.09 22.21
CA LEU A 20 -6.09 7.22 22.01
C LEU A 20 -6.56 5.76 21.82
N MET A 21 -6.20 5.16 20.69
CA MET A 21 -6.60 3.78 20.37
C MET A 21 -5.74 2.75 21.10
N ASP A 22 -4.41 2.88 20.99
CA ASP A 22 -3.44 1.97 21.62
C ASP A 22 -2.10 2.68 21.81
N THR A 23 -1.32 2.25 22.80
CA THR A 23 0.07 2.66 23.06
C THR A 23 1.10 1.64 22.58
N ASN A 24 0.66 0.42 22.22
CA ASN A 24 1.53 -0.68 21.81
C ASN A 24 1.53 -0.90 20.29
N THR A 25 1.39 0.18 19.52
CA THR A 25 1.49 0.18 18.06
C THR A 25 2.76 0.88 17.60
N ALA A 26 3.24 0.48 16.43
CA ALA A 26 4.35 1.14 15.75
C ALA A 26 3.98 1.36 14.29
N GLN A 27 4.57 2.39 13.70
CA GLN A 27 4.45 2.68 12.27
C GLN A 27 5.73 2.25 11.56
N VAL A 28 5.58 1.82 10.31
CA VAL A 28 6.71 1.55 9.41
C VAL A 28 6.51 2.36 8.13
N THR A 29 7.60 2.80 7.52
CA THR A 29 7.57 3.37 6.17
C THR A 29 7.82 2.24 5.17
N PRO A 30 6.79 1.74 4.45
CA PRO A 30 6.90 0.49 3.69
C PRO A 30 8.05 0.47 2.69
N PHE A 31 8.25 1.56 1.95
CA PHE A 31 9.33 1.66 0.97
C PHE A 31 10.72 1.52 1.61
N GLU A 32 10.95 2.18 2.75
CA GLU A 32 12.24 2.14 3.44
C GLU A 32 12.51 0.73 4.00
N ILE A 33 11.53 0.14 4.68
CA ILE A 33 11.70 -1.20 5.27
C ILE A 33 11.91 -2.26 4.19
N THR A 34 11.15 -2.26 3.08
CA THR A 34 11.33 -3.25 2.01
C THR A 34 12.68 -3.08 1.32
N THR A 35 13.12 -1.84 1.12
CA THR A 35 14.44 -1.54 0.55
C THR A 35 15.54 -2.08 1.45
N LYS A 36 15.50 -1.79 2.76
CA LYS A 36 16.51 -2.27 3.71
C LYS A 36 16.52 -3.79 3.88
N LEU A 37 15.35 -4.43 3.85
CA LEU A 37 15.27 -5.90 3.87
C LEU A 37 15.92 -6.51 2.63
N MET A 38 15.68 -5.97 1.44
CA MET A 38 16.27 -6.47 0.20
C MET A 38 17.76 -6.19 0.10
N GLU A 39 18.21 -4.98 0.48
CA GLU A 39 19.63 -4.64 0.61
C GLU A 39 20.33 -5.67 1.51
N LYS A 40 19.76 -5.94 2.69
CA LYS A 40 20.36 -6.89 3.64
C LYS A 40 20.36 -8.32 3.12
N ALA A 41 19.30 -8.74 2.43
CA ALA A 41 19.25 -10.06 1.79
C ALA A 41 20.35 -10.20 0.73
N THR A 42 20.57 -9.15 -0.08
CA THR A 42 21.61 -9.12 -1.11
C THR A 42 23.02 -9.17 -0.49
N GLU A 43 23.27 -8.39 0.57
CA GLU A 43 24.53 -8.47 1.34
C GLU A 43 24.81 -9.88 1.87
N ASN A 44 23.76 -10.62 2.21
CA ASN A 44 23.83 -12.00 2.70
C ASN A 44 23.89 -13.04 1.56
N GLY A 45 24.01 -12.61 0.30
CA GLY A 45 24.21 -13.49 -0.86
C GLY A 45 22.97 -13.78 -1.70
N ALA A 46 21.83 -13.14 -1.44
CA ALA A 46 20.69 -13.19 -2.37
C ALA A 46 20.99 -12.41 -3.66
N ASN A 47 20.37 -12.81 -4.77
CA ASN A 47 20.45 -12.08 -6.04
C ASN A 47 19.11 -11.42 -6.33
N LEU A 48 19.08 -10.09 -6.39
CA LEU A 48 17.92 -9.34 -6.85
C LEU A 48 17.92 -9.27 -8.39
N ARG A 49 16.84 -9.75 -9.02
CA ARG A 49 16.57 -9.61 -10.45
C ARG A 49 15.27 -8.84 -10.65
N ILE A 50 15.28 -7.81 -11.49
CA ILE A 50 14.11 -7.02 -11.83
C ILE A 50 13.65 -7.42 -13.23
N GLU A 51 12.77 -8.41 -13.31
CA GLU A 51 12.22 -8.98 -14.55
C GLU A 51 10.79 -9.51 -14.33
N THR A 52 10.04 -9.67 -15.42
CA THR A 52 8.68 -10.23 -15.41
C THR A 52 8.73 -11.76 -15.44
N VAL A 53 8.11 -12.40 -14.45
CA VAL A 53 7.88 -13.86 -14.44
C VAL A 53 6.63 -14.19 -15.24
N THR A 54 6.74 -15.13 -16.18
CA THR A 54 5.64 -15.53 -17.09
C THR A 54 5.13 -16.94 -16.84
N GLY A 55 5.85 -17.76 -16.07
CA GLY A 55 5.45 -19.13 -15.77
C GLY A 55 6.43 -19.88 -14.87
N LEU A 56 6.11 -21.14 -14.60
CA LEU A 56 6.96 -22.08 -13.86
C LEU A 56 7.26 -23.28 -14.74
N GLU A 57 8.49 -23.78 -14.64
CA GLU A 57 8.88 -25.04 -15.28
C GLU A 57 8.65 -26.18 -14.30
N ILE A 58 7.88 -27.20 -14.72
CA ILE A 58 7.50 -28.36 -13.92
C ILE A 58 8.00 -29.63 -14.58
N SER A 59 8.75 -30.44 -13.84
CA SER A 59 9.07 -31.81 -14.23
C SER A 59 7.97 -32.76 -13.72
N GLU A 60 7.57 -33.72 -14.55
CA GLU A 60 6.66 -34.80 -14.17
C GLU A 60 7.41 -36.07 -13.71
N GLU A 61 8.74 -36.09 -13.81
CA GLU A 61 9.56 -37.20 -13.34
C GLU A 61 9.61 -37.21 -11.81
N GLU A 62 9.24 -38.35 -11.19
CA GLU A 62 9.17 -38.54 -9.73
C GLU A 62 8.14 -37.65 -8.99
N GLY A 63 7.01 -37.39 -9.66
CA GLY A 63 5.93 -36.54 -9.14
C GLY A 63 6.13 -35.08 -9.53
N SER A 64 5.04 -34.35 -9.75
CA SER A 64 5.11 -32.97 -10.27
C SER A 64 5.93 -32.07 -9.33
N LYS A 65 7.09 -31.60 -9.80
CA LYS A 65 8.00 -30.73 -9.04
C LYS A 65 8.46 -29.55 -9.90
N VAL A 66 8.55 -28.38 -9.29
CA VAL A 66 9.16 -27.20 -9.92
C VAL A 66 10.66 -27.41 -10.14
N THR A 67 11.11 -27.04 -11.34
CA THR A 67 12.53 -27.06 -11.74
C THR A 67 13.04 -25.69 -12.19
N GLY A 68 12.14 -24.73 -12.44
CA GLY A 68 12.54 -23.39 -12.85
C GLY A 68 11.41 -22.37 -12.90
N VAL A 69 11.78 -21.13 -13.20
CA VAL A 69 10.89 -19.98 -13.37
C VAL A 69 11.16 -19.36 -14.75
N HIS A 70 10.12 -19.22 -15.57
CA HIS A 70 10.22 -18.61 -16.89
C HIS A 70 10.12 -17.09 -16.79
N LEU A 71 11.02 -16.40 -17.51
CA LEU A 71 11.05 -14.96 -17.61
C LEU A 71 10.50 -14.52 -18.98
N GLU A 72 10.00 -13.29 -19.05
CA GLU A 72 9.57 -12.66 -20.31
C GLU A 72 10.71 -12.55 -21.33
N SER A 73 11.96 -12.47 -20.87
CA SER A 73 13.16 -12.48 -21.71
C SER A 73 13.37 -13.81 -22.46
N GLY A 74 12.66 -14.87 -22.08
CA GLY A 74 12.85 -16.23 -22.58
C GLY A 74 13.89 -17.05 -21.80
N GLU A 75 14.56 -16.45 -20.81
CA GLU A 75 15.41 -17.18 -19.85
C GLU A 75 14.54 -18.03 -18.90
N THR A 76 15.03 -19.21 -18.52
CA THR A 76 14.52 -19.97 -17.38
C THR A 76 15.55 -19.93 -16.27
N ILE A 77 15.16 -19.45 -15.09
CA ILE A 77 15.98 -19.52 -13.88
C ILE A 77 15.75 -20.87 -13.21
N PRO A 78 16.78 -21.75 -13.08
CA PRO A 78 16.63 -23.03 -12.39
C PRO A 78 16.28 -22.83 -10.91
N ALA A 79 15.29 -23.56 -10.41
CA ALA A 79 14.83 -23.47 -9.04
C ALA A 79 14.20 -24.78 -8.55
N ASP A 80 14.68 -25.30 -7.43
CA ASP A 80 14.09 -26.47 -6.76
C ASP A 80 12.84 -26.16 -5.93
N LYS A 81 12.71 -24.88 -5.54
CA LYS A 81 11.64 -24.35 -4.71
C LYS A 81 11.35 -22.92 -5.15
N VAL A 82 10.07 -22.59 -5.19
CA VAL A 82 9.60 -21.25 -5.56
C VAL A 82 8.60 -20.78 -4.51
N ILE A 83 8.80 -19.56 -4.01
CA ILE A 83 7.85 -18.87 -3.14
C ILE A 83 7.17 -17.79 -3.98
N ILE A 84 5.84 -17.84 -4.08
CA ILE A 84 5.08 -16.81 -4.78
C ILE A 84 4.66 -15.74 -3.78
N ALA A 85 5.20 -14.54 -3.95
CA ALA A 85 4.91 -13.37 -3.12
C ALA A 85 4.48 -12.16 -3.98
N MET A 86 3.68 -12.40 -5.03
CA MET A 86 3.32 -11.41 -6.05
C MET A 86 2.11 -10.55 -5.67
N GLY A 87 1.75 -10.48 -4.38
CA GLY A 87 0.58 -9.75 -3.90
C GLY A 87 -0.69 -10.16 -4.67
N PRO A 88 -1.52 -9.20 -5.16
CA PRO A 88 -2.77 -9.50 -5.85
C PRO A 88 -2.57 -10.26 -7.18
N TRP A 89 -1.39 -10.23 -7.79
CA TRP A 89 -1.09 -10.98 -9.01
C TRP A 89 -0.78 -12.46 -8.78
N SER A 90 -0.77 -12.93 -7.53
CA SER A 90 -0.62 -14.37 -7.24
C SER A 90 -1.80 -15.20 -7.77
N THR A 91 -2.88 -14.58 -8.25
CA THR A 91 -3.95 -15.23 -9.02
C THR A 91 -3.45 -15.93 -10.29
N LYS A 92 -2.35 -15.44 -10.90
CA LYS A 92 -1.72 -16.04 -12.10
C LYS A 92 -1.15 -17.43 -11.86
N VAL A 93 -0.83 -17.78 -10.62
CA VAL A 93 -0.37 -19.13 -10.25
C VAL A 93 -1.38 -20.19 -10.64
N GLN A 94 -2.67 -19.86 -10.63
CA GLN A 94 -3.71 -20.78 -11.06
C GLN A 94 -3.52 -21.23 -12.51
N ASP A 95 -3.04 -20.35 -13.40
CA ASP A 95 -2.81 -20.69 -14.80
C ASP A 95 -1.55 -21.53 -14.98
N TRP A 96 -0.57 -21.40 -14.08
CA TRP A 96 0.70 -22.13 -14.14
C TRP A 96 0.62 -23.53 -13.51
N LEU A 97 -0.08 -23.66 -12.39
CA LEU A 97 -0.10 -24.89 -11.58
C LEU A 97 -1.48 -25.55 -11.47
N GLY A 98 -2.54 -24.90 -11.93
CA GLY A 98 -3.92 -25.36 -11.70
C GLY A 98 -4.38 -25.25 -10.24
N VAL A 99 -3.59 -24.60 -9.37
CA VAL A 99 -3.91 -24.39 -7.96
C VAL A 99 -4.73 -23.12 -7.81
N ARG A 100 -5.89 -23.21 -7.16
CA ARG A 100 -6.75 -22.05 -6.96
C ARG A 100 -6.13 -21.05 -5.98
N THR A 101 -5.90 -19.84 -6.45
CA THR A 101 -5.45 -18.69 -5.64
C THR A 101 -6.45 -17.54 -5.76
N PRO A 102 -7.72 -17.74 -5.34
CA PRO A 102 -8.78 -16.76 -5.55
C PRO A 102 -8.48 -15.48 -4.77
N MET A 103 -8.41 -14.36 -5.47
CA MET A 103 -8.26 -13.03 -4.86
C MET A 103 -8.97 -11.98 -5.70
N THR A 104 -9.50 -10.98 -5.01
CA THR A 104 -9.90 -9.71 -5.62
C THR A 104 -8.87 -8.64 -5.29
N GLY A 105 -8.71 -7.67 -6.18
CA GLY A 105 -7.87 -6.51 -5.95
C GLY A 105 -8.69 -5.37 -5.38
N ILE A 106 -8.27 -4.80 -4.26
CA ILE A 106 -8.86 -3.56 -3.74
C ILE A 106 -7.99 -2.39 -4.20
N TYR A 107 -8.44 -1.72 -5.24
CA TYR A 107 -7.78 -0.57 -5.83
C TYR A 107 -8.17 0.70 -5.08
N SER A 108 -7.20 1.42 -4.51
CA SER A 108 -7.49 2.60 -3.67
C SER A 108 -6.52 3.75 -3.92
N THR A 109 -7.04 4.98 -3.87
CA THR A 109 -6.25 6.22 -3.89
C THR A 109 -5.51 6.42 -2.57
N SER A 110 -4.31 7.01 -2.64
CA SER A 110 -3.56 7.53 -1.49
C SER A 110 -2.79 8.79 -1.86
N LEU A 111 -2.49 9.62 -0.86
CA LEU A 111 -1.83 10.91 -1.01
C LEU A 111 -0.56 10.99 -0.17
N VAL A 112 0.38 11.84 -0.57
CA VAL A 112 1.50 12.26 0.27
C VAL A 112 1.54 13.79 0.31
N PHE A 113 1.59 14.33 1.52
CA PHE A 113 1.90 15.73 1.79
C PHE A 113 3.31 15.81 2.38
N THR A 114 4.23 16.50 1.70
CA THR A 114 5.63 16.55 2.13
C THR A 114 5.88 17.67 3.13
N ALA A 115 6.86 17.42 4.00
CA ALA A 115 7.40 18.43 4.93
C ALA A 115 8.07 19.59 4.17
N GLU A 116 8.68 19.33 3.00
CA GLU A 116 9.33 20.37 2.20
C GLU A 116 8.39 21.52 1.82
N GLY A 117 7.10 21.24 1.65
CA GLY A 117 6.11 22.28 1.38
C GLY A 117 5.66 23.08 2.62
N ASN A 118 6.02 22.67 3.84
CA ASN A 118 5.79 23.41 5.10
C ASN A 118 6.63 22.84 6.27
N GLU A 119 7.90 23.25 6.37
CA GLU A 119 8.87 22.65 7.32
C GLU A 119 8.49 22.84 8.80
N ASP A 120 7.84 23.96 9.15
CA ASP A 120 7.35 24.19 10.52
C ASP A 120 6.31 23.13 10.93
N VAL A 121 5.49 22.69 9.98
CA VAL A 121 4.52 21.60 10.19
C VAL A 121 5.22 20.24 10.18
N GLY A 122 6.19 20.04 9.27
CA GLY A 122 7.04 18.86 9.25
C GLY A 122 7.75 18.62 10.59
N ALA A 123 8.24 19.66 11.24
CA ALA A 123 8.85 19.59 12.57
C ALA A 123 7.88 19.06 13.63
N LYS A 124 6.66 19.60 13.69
CA LYS A 124 5.61 19.13 14.62
C LYS A 124 5.23 17.67 14.38
N ILE A 125 5.16 17.25 13.12
CA ILE A 125 4.84 15.87 12.74
C ILE A 125 5.91 14.90 13.26
N ARG A 126 7.19 15.28 13.16
CA ARG A 126 8.30 14.47 13.68
C ARG A 126 8.33 14.40 15.20
N GLU A 127 7.98 15.49 15.89
CA GLU A 127 7.89 15.54 17.34
C GLU A 127 6.70 14.72 17.87
N GLU A 128 5.57 14.71 17.14
CA GLU A 128 4.33 14.07 17.56
C GLU A 128 3.71 13.17 16.46
N PRO A 129 4.34 12.05 16.07
CA PRO A 129 3.92 11.22 14.93
C PRO A 129 2.71 10.34 15.27
N ARG A 130 1.57 10.95 15.58
CA ARG A 130 0.32 10.27 15.95
C ARG A 130 -0.45 9.82 14.69
N ALA A 131 -0.50 8.52 14.41
CA ALA A 131 -1.40 8.02 13.37
C ALA A 131 -2.87 8.31 13.71
N LEU A 132 -3.67 8.64 12.70
CA LEU A 132 -5.10 8.91 12.84
C LEU A 132 -5.91 7.88 12.07
N PHE A 133 -7.00 7.43 12.67
CA PHE A 133 -8.00 6.56 12.05
C PHE A 133 -9.36 7.22 12.25
N CYS A 134 -9.92 7.75 11.18
CA CYS A 134 -11.13 8.55 11.24
C CYS A 134 -12.35 7.71 10.91
N SER A 135 -13.49 8.02 11.55
CA SER A 135 -14.79 7.59 11.05
C SER A 135 -15.07 8.21 9.68
N GLU A 136 -16.03 7.64 8.95
CA GLU A 136 -16.46 8.24 7.69
C GLU A 136 -17.01 9.65 7.91
N ASP A 137 -16.57 10.61 7.10
CA ASP A 137 -16.99 12.01 7.17
C ASP A 137 -17.95 12.39 6.01
N ARG A 138 -18.32 13.68 5.94
CA ARG A 138 -19.22 14.22 4.91
C ARG A 138 -18.67 14.14 3.47
N TYR A 139 -17.37 13.92 3.30
CA TYR A 139 -16.70 13.74 2.00
C TYR A 139 -16.64 12.25 1.59
N GLY A 140 -17.21 11.35 2.41
CA GLY A 140 -17.18 9.91 2.20
C GLY A 140 -15.77 9.34 2.30
N THR A 141 -14.91 9.97 3.11
CA THR A 141 -13.57 9.47 3.46
C THR A 141 -13.61 8.92 4.87
N HIS A 142 -12.85 7.86 5.12
CA HIS A 142 -12.53 7.37 6.47
C HIS A 142 -11.02 7.49 6.64
N LEU A 143 -10.53 8.73 6.65
CA LEU A 143 -9.10 8.99 6.50
C LEU A 143 -8.26 8.20 7.51
N GLU A 144 -7.25 7.53 6.98
CA GLU A 144 -6.14 7.02 7.75
C GLU A 144 -4.93 7.89 7.44
N VAL A 145 -4.35 8.52 8.47
CA VAL A 145 -3.28 9.50 8.33
C VAL A 145 -2.05 8.99 9.07
N TYR A 146 -0.94 8.85 8.34
CA TYR A 146 0.31 8.26 8.82
C TYR A 146 1.45 9.27 8.72
N PRO A 147 1.81 9.93 9.84
CA PRO A 147 3.08 10.64 9.99
C PRO A 147 4.29 9.77 9.69
N ARG A 148 5.23 10.29 8.89
CA ARG A 148 6.53 9.66 8.65
C ARG A 148 7.63 10.32 9.45
N SER A 149 8.71 9.59 9.69
CA SER A 149 9.88 10.06 10.45
C SER A 149 10.61 11.25 9.81
N ASN A 150 10.43 11.47 8.50
CA ASN A 150 10.95 12.63 7.79
C ASN A 150 10.04 13.87 7.90
N GLY A 151 8.84 13.75 8.49
CA GLY A 151 7.85 14.82 8.62
C GLY A 151 6.79 14.85 7.53
N ASP A 152 6.86 13.95 6.55
CA ASP A 152 5.78 13.80 5.56
C ASP A 152 4.55 13.15 6.20
N ILE A 153 3.40 13.36 5.58
CA ILE A 153 2.16 12.66 5.90
C ILE A 153 1.73 11.82 4.71
N TYR A 154 1.53 10.52 4.95
CA TYR A 154 0.84 9.63 4.03
C TYR A 154 -0.64 9.54 4.41
N VAL A 155 -1.52 9.59 3.42
CA VAL A 155 -2.98 9.54 3.61
C VAL A 155 -3.56 8.41 2.78
N CYS A 156 -4.35 7.55 3.42
CA CYS A 156 -5.25 6.62 2.73
C CYS A 156 -6.63 6.66 3.40
N GLY A 157 -7.46 5.62 3.23
CA GLY A 157 -8.87 5.69 3.62
C GLY A 157 -9.63 6.75 2.82
N CYS A 158 -9.18 7.04 1.60
CA CYS A 158 -9.73 8.09 0.74
C CYS A 158 -11.16 7.79 0.27
N GLY A 159 -11.77 6.64 0.60
CA GLY A 159 -13.08 6.22 0.10
C GLY A 159 -13.09 5.86 -1.39
N GLY A 160 -14.19 5.27 -1.85
CA GLY A 160 -14.39 4.96 -3.27
C GLY A 160 -13.48 3.88 -3.86
N SER A 161 -12.98 2.95 -3.04
CA SER A 161 -12.16 1.84 -3.53
C SER A 161 -12.91 1.02 -4.59
N ARG A 162 -12.18 0.67 -5.65
CA ARG A 162 -12.65 -0.17 -6.75
C ARG A 162 -12.24 -1.62 -6.48
N TYR A 163 -13.16 -2.55 -6.70
CA TYR A 163 -12.83 -3.97 -6.73
C TYR A 163 -12.41 -4.37 -8.15
N VAL A 164 -11.26 -5.00 -8.26
CA VAL A 164 -10.73 -5.58 -9.50
C VAL A 164 -10.91 -7.09 -9.42
N SER A 165 -11.52 -7.65 -10.46
CA SER A 165 -11.85 -9.06 -10.50
C SER A 165 -10.59 -9.93 -10.60
N GLU A 166 -10.71 -11.19 -10.19
CA GLU A 166 -9.65 -12.18 -10.38
C GLU A 166 -9.25 -12.33 -11.86
N GLU A 167 -10.24 -12.22 -12.77
CA GLU A 167 -10.01 -12.28 -14.22
C GLU A 167 -9.18 -11.09 -14.72
N ASP A 168 -9.50 -9.88 -14.26
CA ASP A 168 -8.77 -8.67 -14.64
C ASP A 168 -7.35 -8.67 -14.04
N LEU A 169 -7.19 -9.12 -12.79
CA LEU A 169 -5.87 -9.30 -12.17
C LEU A 169 -4.98 -10.26 -12.96
N ARG A 170 -5.52 -11.40 -13.42
CA ARG A 170 -4.76 -12.35 -14.26
C ARG A 170 -4.35 -11.75 -15.61
N LYS A 171 -5.13 -10.81 -16.14
CA LYS A 171 -4.86 -10.09 -17.39
C LYS A 171 -4.02 -8.83 -17.22
N ASP A 172 -3.52 -8.55 -16.02
CA ASP A 172 -2.82 -7.30 -15.68
C ASP A 172 -3.65 -6.05 -16.02
N GLN A 173 -4.91 -6.03 -15.56
CA GLN A 173 -5.83 -4.91 -15.78
C GLN A 173 -6.32 -4.32 -14.44
N PRO A 174 -5.80 -3.15 -14.02
CA PRO A 174 -4.72 -2.39 -14.65
C PRO A 174 -3.36 -3.07 -14.50
N ALA A 175 -2.39 -2.68 -15.33
CA ALA A 175 -1.06 -3.24 -15.27
C ALA A 175 -0.36 -2.83 -13.97
N PRO A 176 0.49 -3.70 -13.38
CA PRO A 176 1.26 -3.35 -12.20
C PRO A 176 2.09 -2.07 -12.43
N GLY A 177 1.98 -1.09 -11.53
CA GLY A 177 2.67 0.19 -11.63
C GLY A 177 1.95 1.25 -12.46
N GLU A 178 0.83 0.90 -13.13
CA GLU A 178 -0.01 1.83 -13.87
C GLU A 178 -1.24 2.28 -13.07
N GLU A 179 -1.25 2.06 -11.76
CA GLU A 179 -2.33 2.51 -10.88
C GLU A 179 -2.35 4.04 -10.74
N VAL A 180 -3.37 4.66 -11.34
CA VAL A 180 -3.70 6.09 -11.23
C VAL A 180 -4.70 6.38 -10.10
N ALA A 181 -4.45 7.44 -9.34
CA ALA A 181 -5.40 7.95 -8.35
C ALA A 181 -6.72 8.43 -8.99
N ASP A 182 -7.85 8.17 -8.33
CA ASP A 182 -9.12 8.78 -8.71
C ASP A 182 -9.12 10.28 -8.33
N PRO A 183 -9.22 11.22 -9.30
CA PRO A 183 -9.15 12.66 -9.02
C PRO A 183 -10.25 13.18 -8.09
N GLY A 184 -11.45 12.58 -8.15
CA GLY A 184 -12.55 12.90 -7.25
C GLY A 184 -12.25 12.48 -5.82
N ARG A 185 -11.62 11.31 -5.63
CA ARG A 185 -11.18 10.86 -4.30
C ARG A 185 -9.95 11.61 -3.80
N VAL A 186 -9.03 12.03 -4.67
CA VAL A 186 -7.95 12.96 -4.30
C VAL A 186 -8.54 14.24 -3.73
N LYS A 187 -9.48 14.88 -4.46
CA LYS A 187 -10.13 16.11 -4.01
C LYS A 187 -10.83 15.93 -2.67
N ALA A 188 -11.66 14.88 -2.54
CA ALA A 188 -12.42 14.61 -1.32
C ALA A 188 -11.50 14.36 -0.10
N ALA A 189 -10.41 13.59 -0.29
CA ALA A 189 -9.44 13.33 0.78
C ALA A 189 -8.63 14.58 1.17
N SER A 190 -8.27 15.43 0.21
CA SER A 190 -7.62 16.71 0.51
C SER A 190 -8.55 17.66 1.26
N GLU A 191 -9.83 17.75 0.88
CA GLU A 191 -10.82 18.58 1.59
C GLU A 191 -11.07 18.08 3.02
N SER A 192 -11.18 16.76 3.19
CA SER A 192 -11.29 16.10 4.48
C SER A 192 -10.07 16.37 5.37
N LEU A 193 -8.86 16.20 4.83
CA LEU A 193 -7.62 16.47 5.57
C LEU A 193 -7.45 17.96 5.88
N ALA A 194 -7.80 18.87 4.97
CA ALA A 194 -7.73 20.30 5.21
C ALA A 194 -8.66 20.75 6.34
N ALA A 195 -9.79 20.08 6.55
CA ALA A 195 -10.68 20.35 7.66
C ALA A 195 -10.17 19.79 9.00
N LEU A 196 -9.46 18.66 8.97
CA LEU A 196 -8.89 17.98 10.15
C LEU A 196 -7.52 18.55 10.58
N ALA A 197 -6.71 18.97 9.61
CA ALA A 197 -5.34 19.41 9.76
C ALA A 197 -5.02 20.50 8.71
N PRO A 198 -5.59 21.73 8.85
CA PRO A 198 -5.43 22.81 7.89
C PRO A 198 -3.98 23.26 7.76
N GLN A 199 -3.18 23.12 8.82
CA GLN A 199 -1.74 23.41 8.76
C GLN A 199 -1.02 22.50 7.73
N VAL A 200 -1.54 21.29 7.51
CA VAL A 200 -0.99 20.32 6.55
C VAL A 200 -1.51 20.60 5.14
N ALA A 201 -2.83 20.71 4.98
CA ALA A 201 -3.49 20.58 3.67
C ALA A 201 -4.32 21.80 3.23
N LYS A 202 -4.55 22.81 4.08
CA LYS A 202 -5.30 23.99 3.65
C LYS A 202 -4.49 24.77 2.61
N ASP A 203 -5.15 25.12 1.51
CA ASP A 203 -4.55 25.83 0.37
C ASP A 203 -3.31 25.14 -0.23
N ARG A 204 -3.15 23.83 0.04
CA ARG A 204 -2.07 22.99 -0.47
C ARG A 204 -2.63 21.77 -1.19
N ASN A 205 -1.95 21.38 -2.26
CA ASN A 205 -2.21 20.11 -2.93
C ASN A 205 -1.21 19.06 -2.42
N PRO A 206 -1.59 17.77 -2.42
CA PRO A 206 -0.63 16.70 -2.16
C PRO A 206 0.45 16.69 -3.25
N GLU A 207 1.71 16.58 -2.87
CA GLU A 207 2.84 16.47 -3.81
C GLU A 207 2.80 15.14 -4.58
N VAL A 208 2.25 14.08 -3.98
CA VAL A 208 2.01 12.80 -4.65
C VAL A 208 0.55 12.40 -4.50
N SER A 209 -0.09 12.12 -5.63
CA SER A 209 -1.38 11.42 -5.70
C SER A 209 -1.18 10.13 -6.46
N GLN A 210 -1.45 8.99 -5.83
CA GLN A 210 -1.19 7.67 -6.40
C GLN A 210 -2.31 6.70 -6.03
N ALA A 211 -2.29 5.52 -6.63
CA ALA A 211 -3.14 4.42 -6.21
C ALA A 211 -2.33 3.15 -6.00
N CYS A 212 -2.90 2.20 -5.26
CA CYS A 212 -2.32 0.89 -5.10
C CYS A 212 -3.40 -0.19 -5.15
N MET A 213 -2.97 -1.42 -5.38
CA MET A 213 -3.80 -2.62 -5.37
C MET A 213 -3.49 -3.46 -4.13
N ARG A 214 -4.48 -3.69 -3.27
CA ARG A 214 -4.35 -4.61 -2.12
C ARG A 214 -4.96 -5.97 -2.45
N PRO A 215 -4.31 -7.09 -2.10
CA PRO A 215 -4.92 -8.40 -2.25
C PRO A 215 -6.06 -8.59 -1.24
N CYS A 216 -7.17 -9.17 -1.67
CA CYS A 216 -8.31 -9.52 -0.84
C CYS A 216 -8.80 -10.94 -1.19
N PRO A 217 -8.30 -11.96 -0.46
CA PRO A 217 -8.84 -13.32 -0.53
C PRO A 217 -10.30 -13.38 -0.04
N PRO A 218 -11.08 -14.40 -0.43
CA PRO A 218 -12.50 -14.50 -0.08
C PRO A 218 -12.82 -14.46 1.43
N ASP A 219 -11.91 -14.92 2.27
CA ASP A 219 -12.01 -14.93 3.73
C ASP A 219 -11.26 -13.77 4.40
N ALA A 220 -10.64 -12.88 3.61
CA ALA A 220 -9.78 -11.80 4.05
C ALA A 220 -8.57 -12.21 4.91
N MET A 221 -8.18 -13.50 4.89
CA MET A 221 -7.02 -14.01 5.62
C MET A 221 -5.79 -14.15 4.71
N PRO A 222 -4.56 -14.10 5.25
CA PRO A 222 -3.36 -14.39 4.47
C PRO A 222 -3.40 -15.81 3.88
N MET A 223 -3.00 -15.95 2.61
CA MET A 223 -2.83 -17.26 1.96
C MET A 223 -1.37 -17.70 2.06
N ILE A 224 -1.10 -18.77 2.82
CA ILE A 224 0.24 -19.33 3.03
C ILE A 224 0.14 -20.86 2.93
N GLY A 225 1.08 -21.51 2.23
CA GLY A 225 1.13 -22.95 2.03
C GLY A 225 2.41 -23.42 1.35
#